data_AF-A0A6L3FAK5-F1
#
_entry.id   AF-A0A6L3FAK5-F1
#
_cell.length_a   1.000
_cell.length_b   1.000
_cell.length_c   1.000
_cell.angle_alpha   90.00
_cell.angle_beta   90.00
_cell.angle_gamma   90.00
#
_symmetry.space_group_name_H-M   'P 1'
#
loop_
_entity.id
_entity.type
_entity.pdbx_description
1 polymer ?
#
loop_
_entity_poly.entity_id
_entity_poly.type
_entity_poly.pdbx_seq_one_letter_code
_entity_poly.pdbx_strand_id
1 'polypeptide(L)'
;MAINNEPLFIPQLSKDPRSANLAFSSKLNVCIAVPIVANNLVRGMLTVWGDDLSRYAAQEEMELLTSVGEQLGVVVENTRLRQQAEQLIVLEERNRLARELHDSVTQSLYSVTLFAEAGRNLTQSGEHERAGQLFSDVLETGQQALKEMRLLVHKLRPSVLEKEGLIRALQHRLNAVEGRAGVRNHLVIEGTLEISNEVEKELYHVAQEALNNTIKHANASEVRVFLRQDTSSNITLTIIDNGVGFDLETAAERSGLGLTSTEANIF
;
A
#
# COMPACT_ATOMS: atom_id res chain seq x y z
N MET A 1 29.07 4.39 0.00
CA MET A 1 30.06 5.30 0.61
C MET A 1 30.35 4.74 2.00
N ALA A 2 31.62 4.38 2.27
CA ALA A 2 32.14 3.67 3.45
C ALA A 2 31.54 2.28 3.79
N ILE A 3 32.40 1.25 3.67
CA ILE A 3 32.15 -0.16 4.01
C ILE A 3 32.42 -0.43 5.52
N ASN A 4 32.82 0.59 6.26
CA ASN A 4 33.23 0.46 7.66
C ASN A 4 32.26 1.22 8.57
N ASN A 5 32.00 0.64 9.73
CA ASN A 5 31.05 1.05 10.77
C ASN A 5 31.47 2.35 11.51
N GLU A 6 32.21 3.24 10.84
CA GLU A 6 32.87 4.39 11.44
C GLU A 6 32.39 5.70 10.81
N PRO A 7 32.26 6.78 11.62
CA PRO A 7 32.00 8.12 11.10
C PRO A 7 33.10 8.59 10.14
N LEU A 8 32.71 9.39 9.16
CA LEU A 8 33.58 9.91 8.12
C LEU A 8 33.39 11.41 7.93
N PHE A 9 34.49 12.16 8.00
CA PHE A 9 34.55 13.56 7.61
C PHE A 9 35.23 13.70 6.24
N ILE A 10 34.58 14.41 5.32
CA ILE A 10 35.11 14.75 4.00
C ILE A 10 35.25 16.27 3.92
N PRO A 11 36.46 16.82 4.08
CA PRO A 11 36.70 18.27 4.10
C PRO A 11 36.57 18.92 2.72
N GLN A 12 36.69 18.14 1.63
CA GLN A 12 36.53 18.63 0.27
C GLN A 12 35.95 17.55 -0.65
N LEU A 13 34.64 17.59 -0.86
CA LEU A 13 33.90 16.62 -1.68
C LEU A 13 34.41 16.55 -3.12
N SER A 14 34.71 17.69 -3.72
CA SER A 14 35.23 17.80 -5.10
C SER A 14 36.56 17.07 -5.34
N LYS A 15 37.30 16.71 -4.29
CA LYS A 15 38.58 15.99 -4.38
C LYS A 15 38.51 14.56 -3.85
N ASP A 16 37.37 14.13 -3.32
CA ASP A 16 37.22 12.79 -2.76
C ASP A 16 36.71 11.81 -3.82
N PRO A 17 37.46 10.75 -4.20
CA PRO A 17 37.03 9.80 -5.21
C PRO A 17 35.74 9.03 -4.83
N ARG A 18 35.36 9.01 -3.55
CA ARG A 18 34.12 8.37 -3.06
C ARG A 18 32.87 9.21 -3.34
N SER A 19 33.03 10.47 -3.75
CA SER A 19 31.94 11.42 -4.01
C SER A 19 31.52 11.47 -5.48
N ALA A 20 32.21 10.76 -6.38
CA ALA A 20 32.10 10.89 -7.83
C ALA A 20 30.70 10.63 -8.42
N ASN A 21 29.82 9.91 -7.69
CA ASN A 21 28.45 9.57 -8.14
C ASN A 21 27.35 10.45 -7.52
N LEU A 22 27.72 11.46 -6.74
CA LEU A 22 26.76 12.36 -6.10
C LEU A 22 26.66 13.65 -6.93
N ALA A 23 25.48 13.93 -7.47
CA ALA A 23 25.22 15.15 -8.23
C ALA A 23 25.22 16.36 -7.27
N PHE A 24 26.33 17.10 -7.20
CA PHE A 24 26.46 18.23 -6.28
C PHE A 24 26.05 19.55 -6.90
N SER A 25 25.29 20.36 -6.13
CA SER A 25 25.27 21.81 -6.36
C SER A 25 26.64 22.39 -5.95
N SER A 26 27.17 23.35 -6.72
CA SER A 26 28.52 23.90 -6.55
C SER A 26 28.77 24.67 -5.24
N LYS A 27 27.82 24.70 -4.31
CA LYS A 27 27.91 25.44 -3.05
C LYS A 27 28.37 24.55 -1.87
N LEU A 28 27.83 23.33 -1.76
CA LEU A 28 28.16 22.40 -0.67
C LEU A 28 29.46 21.65 -0.97
N ASN A 29 30.52 21.89 -0.18
CA ASN A 29 31.86 21.33 -0.43
C ASN A 29 32.40 20.46 0.72
N VAL A 30 31.71 20.41 1.87
CA VAL A 30 32.08 19.61 3.05
C VAL A 30 30.94 18.64 3.42
N CYS A 31 31.28 17.43 3.85
CA CYS A 31 30.31 16.40 4.28
C CYS A 31 30.78 15.69 5.56
N ILE A 32 29.86 15.47 6.49
CA ILE A 32 29.99 14.49 7.57
C ILE A 32 29.01 13.35 7.29
N ALA A 33 29.49 12.12 7.35
CA ALA A 33 28.68 10.93 7.20
C ALA A 33 28.85 10.04 8.43
N VAL A 34 27.74 9.67 9.06
CA VAL A 34 27.73 8.84 10.26
C VAL A 34 26.83 7.63 10.01
N PRO A 35 27.27 6.41 10.35
CA PRO A 35 26.46 5.23 10.12
C PRO A 35 25.23 5.22 11.03
N ILE A 36 24.08 4.87 10.46
CA ILE A 36 22.88 4.53 11.22
C ILE A 36 22.97 3.03 11.51
N VAL A 37 23.28 2.65 12.75
CA VAL A 37 23.57 1.26 13.13
C VAL A 37 22.44 0.69 13.98
N ALA A 38 21.95 -0.48 13.61
CA ALA A 38 21.03 -1.27 14.44
C ALA A 38 21.54 -2.71 14.53
N ASN A 39 21.61 -3.28 15.73
CA ASN A 39 22.09 -4.65 15.96
C ASN A 39 23.45 -4.95 15.28
N ASN A 40 24.41 -4.03 15.40
CA ASN A 40 25.73 -4.10 14.74
C ASN A 40 25.72 -4.15 13.21
N LEU A 41 24.57 -3.85 12.57
CA LEU A 41 24.44 -3.73 11.12
C LEU A 41 24.21 -2.28 10.73
N VAL A 42 24.94 -1.80 9.72
CA VAL A 42 24.67 -0.51 9.09
C VAL A 42 23.34 -0.60 8.34
N ARG A 43 22.34 0.15 8.80
CA ARG A 43 21.01 0.28 8.17
C ARG A 43 20.94 1.46 7.21
N GLY A 44 21.86 2.42 7.33
CA GLY A 44 21.94 3.59 6.47
C GLY A 44 23.06 4.53 6.88
N MET A 45 23.05 5.75 6.33
CA MET A 45 23.94 6.83 6.73
C MET A 45 23.11 8.08 7.02
N LEU A 46 23.43 8.75 8.12
CA LEU A 46 23.10 10.14 8.33
C LEU A 46 24.20 10.98 7.67
N THR A 47 23.83 11.87 6.76
CA THR A 47 24.79 12.77 6.12
C THR A 47 24.43 14.22 6.37
N VAL A 48 25.42 15.02 6.74
CA VAL A 48 25.32 16.46 6.97
C VAL A 48 26.23 17.15 5.96
N TRP A 49 25.69 18.14 5.26
CA TRP A 49 26.35 18.84 4.16
C TRP A 49 26.44 20.33 4.47
N GLY A 50 27.55 20.97 4.11
CA GLY A 50 27.71 22.41 4.32
C GLY A 50 28.89 23.00 3.56
N ASP A 51 28.95 24.34 3.59
CA ASP A 51 30.02 25.11 2.95
C ASP A 51 31.26 25.23 3.87
N ASP A 52 31.05 25.14 5.18
CA ASP A 52 32.08 25.01 6.22
C ASP A 52 31.55 24.15 7.39
N LEU A 53 32.08 22.94 7.54
CA LEU A 53 31.79 22.05 8.67
C LEU A 53 33.04 21.82 9.53
N SER A 54 34.05 22.70 9.45
CA SER A 54 35.33 22.52 10.13
C SER A 54 35.20 22.48 11.65
N ARG A 55 34.19 23.16 12.21
CA ARG A 55 33.85 23.06 13.64
C ARG A 55 33.46 21.63 13.99
N TYR A 56 32.51 21.04 13.25
CA TYR A 56 32.01 19.68 13.41
C TYR A 56 33.01 18.55 13.13
N ALA A 57 34.24 18.87 12.71
CA ALA A 57 35.35 17.93 12.71
C ALA A 57 35.91 17.69 14.13
N ALA A 58 35.48 18.47 15.14
CA ALA A 58 35.81 18.24 16.53
C ALA A 58 35.20 16.92 17.02
N GLN A 59 35.94 16.26 17.92
CA GLN A 59 35.59 14.93 18.39
C GLN A 59 34.24 14.89 19.14
N GLU A 60 33.92 15.91 19.94
CA GLU A 60 32.66 16.02 20.69
C GLU A 60 31.43 16.08 19.78
N GLU A 61 31.52 16.81 18.67
CA GLU A 61 30.43 16.95 17.70
C GLU A 61 30.27 15.68 16.86
N MET A 62 31.37 14.99 16.55
CA MET A 62 31.34 13.67 15.91
C MET A 62 30.71 12.61 16.82
N GLU A 63 31.03 12.62 18.12
CA GLU A 63 30.42 11.75 19.13
C GLU A 63 28.91 12.00 19.25
N LEU A 64 28.49 13.28 19.25
CA LEU A 64 27.07 13.64 19.24
C LEU A 64 26.34 13.10 17.99
N LEU A 65 26.89 13.34 16.79
CA LEU A 65 26.29 12.84 15.55
C LEU A 65 26.26 11.31 15.51
N THR A 66 27.28 10.64 16.07
CA THR A 66 27.32 9.19 16.26
C THR A 66 26.19 8.71 17.15
N SER A 67 25.97 9.37 18.30
CA SER A 67 24.85 9.04 19.18
C SER A 67 23.48 9.24 18.50
N VAL A 68 23.33 10.29 17.67
CA VAL A 68 22.12 10.48 16.85
C VAL A 68 21.96 9.35 15.83
N GLY A 69 23.04 8.94 15.15
CA GLY A 69 23.04 7.81 14.22
C GLY A 69 22.60 6.49 14.87
N GLU A 70 23.06 6.23 16.10
CA GLU A 70 22.64 5.07 16.90
C GLU A 70 21.16 5.13 17.29
N GLN A 71 20.67 6.28 17.76
CA GLN A 71 19.25 6.47 18.09
C GLN A 71 18.35 6.31 16.87
N LEU A 72 18.76 6.88 15.72
CA LEU A 72 18.06 6.68 14.45
C LEU A 72 18.05 5.22 14.04
N GLY A 73 19.12 4.46 14.32
CA GLY A 73 19.19 3.03 14.04
C GLY A 73 18.11 2.25 14.79
N VAL A 74 17.91 2.56 16.07
CA VAL A 74 16.83 1.99 16.88
C VAL A 74 15.45 2.32 16.31
N VAL A 75 15.22 3.58 15.92
CA VAL A 75 13.94 4.02 15.34
C VAL A 75 13.66 3.32 14.01
N VAL A 76 14.64 3.28 13.10
CA VAL A 76 14.53 2.62 11.80
C VAL A 76 14.21 1.13 11.97
N GLU A 77 14.92 0.45 12.87
CA GLU A 77 14.69 -0.97 13.12
C GLU A 77 13.31 -1.23 13.75
N ASN A 78 12.87 -0.39 14.68
CA ASN A 78 11.54 -0.48 15.28
C ASN A 78 10.43 -0.27 14.25
N THR A 79 10.56 0.73 13.38
CA THR A 79 9.59 0.96 12.29
C THR A 79 9.54 -0.24 11.35
N ARG A 80 10.71 -0.77 10.95
CA ARG A 80 10.81 -1.96 10.09
C ARG A 80 10.14 -3.19 10.74
N LEU A 81 10.43 -3.44 12.02
CA LEU A 81 9.83 -4.56 12.77
C LEU A 81 8.32 -4.40 12.91
N ARG A 82 7.85 -3.17 13.16
CA ARG A 82 6.42 -2.87 13.22
C ARG A 82 5.72 -3.12 11.90
N GLN A 83 6.28 -2.67 10.77
CA GLN A 83 5.74 -2.97 9.44
C GLN A 83 5.69 -4.47 9.17
N GLN A 84 6.73 -5.22 9.56
CA GLN A 84 6.72 -6.69 9.44
C GLN A 84 5.65 -7.34 10.31
N ALA A 85 5.47 -6.87 11.54
CA ALA A 85 4.42 -7.36 12.43
C ALA A 85 3.02 -7.07 11.86
N GLU A 86 2.79 -5.87 11.31
CA GLU A 86 1.54 -5.50 10.64
C GLU A 86 1.26 -6.41 9.43
N GLN A 87 2.27 -6.72 8.62
CA GLN A 87 2.14 -7.67 7.51
C GLN A 87 1.81 -9.10 7.99
N LEU A 88 2.41 -9.55 9.08
CA LEU A 88 2.12 -10.85 9.69
C LEU A 88 0.68 -10.91 10.22
N ILE A 89 0.19 -9.85 10.86
CA ILE A 89 -1.19 -9.74 11.34
C ILE A 89 -2.17 -9.86 10.17
N VAL A 90 -1.91 -9.16 9.05
CA VAL A 90 -2.75 -9.25 7.85
C VAL A 90 -2.77 -10.67 7.29
N LEU A 91 -1.61 -11.35 7.23
CA LEU A 91 -1.51 -12.72 6.75
C LEU A 91 -2.24 -13.70 7.68
N GLU A 92 -2.10 -13.53 8.99
CA GLU A 92 -2.76 -14.34 10.00
C GLU A 92 -4.28 -14.19 9.92
N GLU A 93 -4.77 -12.95 9.79
CA GLU A 93 -6.20 -12.66 9.61
C GLU A 93 -6.74 -13.30 8.33
N ARG A 94 -5.99 -13.23 7.23
CA ARG A 94 -6.36 -13.88 5.98
C ARG A 94 -6.45 -15.41 6.13
N ASN A 95 -5.50 -16.02 6.84
CA ASN A 95 -5.54 -17.46 7.13
C ASN A 95 -6.69 -17.83 8.08
N ARG A 96 -6.99 -16.98 9.07
CA ARG A 96 -8.13 -17.14 9.97
C ARG A 96 -9.44 -17.11 9.19
N LEU A 97 -9.65 -16.10 8.34
CA LEU A 97 -10.81 -15.98 7.46
C LEU A 97 -10.95 -17.17 6.49
N ALA A 98 -9.82 -17.72 6.00
CA ALA A 98 -9.84 -18.90 5.13
C ALA A 98 -10.32 -20.16 5.87
N ARG A 99 -9.91 -20.33 7.15
CA ARG A 99 -10.41 -21.41 8.02
C ARG A 99 -11.89 -21.22 8.34
N GLU A 100 -12.30 -20.03 8.73
CA GLU A 100 -13.72 -19.73 8.99
C GLU A 100 -14.60 -20.00 7.76
N LEU A 101 -14.12 -19.66 6.56
CA LEU A 101 -14.79 -20.00 5.30
C LEU A 101 -14.92 -21.51 5.14
N HIS A 102 -13.83 -22.26 5.34
CA HIS A 102 -13.84 -23.71 5.20
C HIS A 102 -14.83 -24.37 6.17
N ASP A 103 -14.86 -23.91 7.42
CA ASP A 103 -15.72 -24.46 8.48
C ASP A 103 -17.20 -24.14 8.20
N SER A 104 -17.55 -22.88 7.90
CA SER A 104 -18.94 -22.48 7.58
C SER A 104 -19.49 -23.22 6.35
N VAL A 105 -18.69 -23.35 5.29
CA VAL A 105 -19.09 -24.07 4.08
C VAL A 105 -19.28 -25.55 4.37
N THR A 106 -18.36 -26.16 5.13
CA THR A 106 -18.46 -27.59 5.50
C THR A 106 -19.71 -27.85 6.34
N GLN A 107 -20.02 -26.98 7.31
CA GLN A 107 -21.22 -27.08 8.12
C GLN A 107 -22.48 -26.96 7.27
N SER A 108 -22.53 -26.00 6.35
CA SER A 108 -23.69 -25.79 5.47
C SER A 108 -23.91 -26.99 4.53
N LEU A 109 -22.83 -27.54 3.97
CA LEU A 109 -22.90 -28.72 3.11
C LEU A 109 -23.35 -29.96 3.89
N TYR A 110 -22.93 -30.09 5.16
CA TYR A 110 -23.39 -31.15 6.04
C TYR A 110 -24.90 -31.05 6.30
N SER A 111 -25.41 -29.85 6.64
CA SER A 111 -26.85 -29.61 6.82
C SER A 111 -27.65 -29.91 5.56
N VAL A 112 -27.19 -29.46 4.39
CA VAL A 112 -27.81 -29.78 3.09
C VAL A 112 -27.90 -31.29 2.87
N THR A 113 -26.82 -32.03 3.17
CA THR A 113 -26.80 -33.49 3.02
C THR A 113 -27.79 -34.16 3.96
N LEU A 114 -27.82 -33.74 5.23
CA LEU A 114 -28.73 -34.27 6.25
C LEU A 114 -30.21 -34.04 5.90
N PHE A 115 -30.57 -32.81 5.51
CA PHE A 115 -31.94 -32.46 5.14
C PHE A 115 -32.37 -33.19 3.86
N ALA A 116 -31.48 -33.36 2.88
CA ALA A 116 -31.76 -34.11 1.67
C ALA A 116 -32.00 -35.61 1.96
N GLU A 117 -31.19 -36.24 2.82
CA GLU A 117 -31.39 -37.63 3.24
C GLU A 117 -32.70 -37.82 4.01
N ALA A 118 -32.98 -36.94 4.98
CA ALA A 118 -34.22 -36.98 5.74
C ALA A 118 -35.46 -36.73 4.85
N GLY A 119 -35.39 -35.78 3.92
CA GLY A 119 -36.44 -35.51 2.94
C GLY A 119 -36.69 -36.71 2.02
N ARG A 120 -35.63 -37.41 1.59
CA ARG A 120 -35.75 -38.66 0.83
C ARG A 120 -36.49 -39.73 1.62
N ASN A 121 -36.14 -39.93 2.89
CA ASN A 121 -36.77 -40.94 3.74
C ASN A 121 -38.25 -40.61 3.99
N LEU A 122 -38.60 -39.34 4.27
CA LEU A 122 -39.99 -38.91 4.46
C LEU A 122 -40.82 -39.07 3.17
N THR A 123 -40.22 -38.82 2.00
CA THR A 123 -40.88 -39.05 0.71
C THR A 123 -41.20 -40.53 0.52
N GLN A 124 -40.30 -41.43 0.90
CA GLN A 124 -40.52 -42.88 0.83
C GLN A 124 -41.60 -43.37 1.81
N SER A 125 -41.74 -42.70 2.96
CA SER A 125 -42.77 -42.98 3.96
C SER A 125 -44.14 -42.36 3.64
N GLY A 126 -44.28 -41.63 2.53
CA GLY A 126 -45.52 -40.96 2.12
C GLY A 126 -45.79 -39.63 2.85
N GLU A 127 -44.84 -39.13 3.64
CA GLU A 127 -44.94 -37.88 4.40
C GLU A 127 -44.52 -36.67 3.53
N HIS A 128 -45.19 -36.50 2.39
CA HIS A 128 -44.78 -35.54 1.34
C HIS A 128 -44.74 -34.08 1.79
N GLU A 129 -45.63 -33.66 2.68
CA GLU A 129 -45.66 -32.27 3.18
C GLU A 129 -44.41 -31.95 4.03
N ARG A 130 -44.04 -32.85 4.95
CA ARG A 130 -42.82 -32.71 5.78
C ARG A 130 -41.55 -32.84 4.93
N ALA A 131 -41.56 -33.70 3.91
CA ALA A 131 -40.47 -33.78 2.94
C ALA A 131 -40.30 -32.46 2.16
N GLY A 132 -41.41 -31.83 1.75
CA GLY A 132 -41.40 -30.53 1.08
C GLY A 132 -40.79 -29.40 1.92
N GLN A 133 -41.04 -29.42 3.23
CA GLN A 133 -40.41 -28.48 4.18
C GLN A 133 -38.89 -28.67 4.21
N LEU A 134 -38.41 -29.90 4.38
CA LEU A 134 -36.96 -30.18 4.39
C LEU A 134 -36.26 -29.82 3.06
N PHE A 135 -36.93 -30.00 1.92
CA PHE A 135 -36.37 -29.55 0.64
C PHE A 135 -36.31 -28.02 0.52
N SER A 136 -37.23 -27.31 1.18
CA SER A 136 -37.17 -25.84 1.28
C SER A 136 -35.97 -25.42 2.14
N ASP A 137 -35.74 -26.11 3.26
CA ASP A 137 -34.57 -25.87 4.13
C ASP A 137 -33.24 -26.15 3.41
N VAL A 138 -33.18 -27.18 2.55
CA VAL A 138 -32.03 -27.46 1.67
C VAL A 138 -31.75 -26.26 0.75
N LEU A 139 -32.78 -25.74 0.09
CA LEU A 139 -32.66 -24.61 -0.83
C LEU A 139 -32.19 -23.35 -0.10
N GLU A 140 -32.78 -23.04 1.05
CA GLU A 140 -32.42 -21.87 1.85
C GLU A 140 -30.98 -21.96 2.37
N THR A 141 -30.61 -23.09 2.97
CA THR A 141 -29.26 -23.33 3.50
C THR A 141 -28.21 -23.25 2.39
N GLY A 142 -28.48 -23.85 1.22
CA GLY A 142 -27.58 -23.79 0.07
C GLY A 142 -27.40 -22.38 -0.49
N GLN A 143 -28.47 -21.60 -0.58
CA GLN A 143 -28.39 -20.20 -1.04
C GLN A 143 -27.62 -19.32 -0.06
N GLN A 144 -27.85 -19.49 1.24
CA GLN A 144 -27.15 -18.75 2.27
C GLN A 144 -25.64 -19.09 2.27
N ALA A 145 -25.29 -20.37 2.17
CA ALA A 145 -23.90 -20.82 2.07
C ALA A 145 -23.17 -20.22 0.85
N LEU A 146 -23.84 -20.16 -0.32
CA LEU A 146 -23.29 -19.53 -1.51
C LEU A 146 -23.07 -18.02 -1.34
N LYS A 147 -23.98 -17.33 -0.64
CA LYS A 147 -23.86 -15.90 -0.35
C LYS A 147 -22.68 -15.62 0.58
N GLU A 148 -22.55 -16.39 1.66
CA GLU A 148 -21.45 -16.28 2.62
C GLU A 148 -20.11 -16.59 1.94
N MET A 149 -20.04 -17.67 1.16
CA MET A 149 -18.85 -18.04 0.40
C MET A 149 -18.41 -16.92 -0.55
N ARG A 150 -19.34 -16.28 -1.28
CA ARG A 150 -18.99 -15.16 -2.17
C ARG A 150 -18.41 -13.96 -1.42
N LEU A 151 -18.99 -13.60 -0.28
CA LEU A 151 -18.51 -12.47 0.54
C LEU A 151 -17.11 -12.75 1.12
N LEU A 152 -16.89 -13.95 1.64
CA LEU A 152 -15.61 -14.37 2.22
C LEU A 152 -14.51 -14.57 1.16
N VAL A 153 -14.81 -15.21 0.03
CA VAL A 153 -13.87 -15.33 -1.11
C VAL A 153 -13.45 -13.96 -1.63
N HIS A 154 -14.37 -12.98 -1.65
CA HIS A 154 -14.03 -11.61 -2.04
C HIS A 154 -13.00 -10.98 -1.08
N LYS A 155 -13.15 -11.19 0.24
CA LYS A 155 -12.19 -10.73 1.26
C LYS A 155 -10.82 -11.44 1.20
N LEU A 156 -10.80 -12.70 0.74
CA LEU A 156 -9.59 -13.53 0.67
C LEU A 156 -8.81 -13.40 -0.65
N ARG A 157 -9.40 -12.81 -1.69
CA ARG A 157 -8.71 -12.59 -2.97
C ARG A 157 -7.53 -11.64 -2.72
N PRO A 158 -6.30 -12.00 -3.13
CA PRO A 158 -5.24 -11.02 -3.25
C PRO A 158 -5.76 -9.83 -4.04
N SER A 159 -5.39 -8.63 -3.64
CA SER A 159 -5.75 -7.45 -4.42
C SER A 159 -5.25 -7.63 -5.86
N VAL A 160 -5.93 -7.02 -6.84
CA VAL A 160 -5.47 -7.06 -8.25
C VAL A 160 -4.02 -6.59 -8.34
N LEU A 161 -3.64 -5.65 -7.48
CA LEU A 161 -2.29 -5.19 -7.27
C LEU A 161 -1.31 -6.33 -6.94
N GLU A 162 -1.63 -7.18 -5.98
CA GLU A 162 -0.75 -8.28 -5.55
C GLU A 162 -0.56 -9.39 -6.61
N LYS A 163 -1.48 -9.52 -7.57
CA LYS A 163 -1.41 -10.56 -8.62
C LYS A 163 -0.86 -10.05 -9.94
N GLU A 164 -1.23 -8.84 -10.31
CA GLU A 164 -1.08 -8.33 -11.68
C GLU A 164 -0.27 -7.04 -11.73
N GLY A 165 0.19 -6.53 -10.58
CA GLY A 165 0.97 -5.30 -10.45
C GLY A 165 0.13 -4.04 -10.55
N LEU A 166 0.79 -2.90 -10.30
CA LEU A 166 0.14 -1.59 -10.19
C LEU A 166 -0.68 -1.19 -11.43
N ILE A 167 -0.11 -1.40 -12.61
CA ILE A 167 -0.73 -1.02 -13.89
C ILE A 167 -2.11 -1.67 -14.05
N ARG A 168 -2.18 -2.99 -13.86
CA ARG A 168 -3.43 -3.76 -14.02
C ARG A 168 -4.44 -3.41 -12.94
N ALA A 169 -3.98 -3.18 -11.71
CA ALA A 169 -4.83 -2.74 -10.61
C ALA A 169 -5.48 -1.38 -10.88
N LEU A 170 -4.71 -0.39 -11.36
CA LEU A 170 -5.21 0.92 -11.76
C LEU A 170 -6.24 0.81 -12.88
N GLN A 171 -5.95 0.02 -13.92
CA GLN A 171 -6.86 -0.15 -15.04
C GLN A 171 -8.17 -0.83 -14.62
N HIS A 172 -8.10 -1.86 -13.77
CA HIS A 172 -9.30 -2.49 -13.22
C HIS A 172 -10.13 -1.50 -12.37
N ARG A 173 -9.47 -0.66 -11.57
CA ARG A 173 -10.16 0.36 -10.79
C ARG A 173 -10.86 1.38 -11.68
N LEU A 174 -10.18 1.90 -12.71
CA LEU A 174 -10.73 2.87 -13.66
C LEU A 174 -11.93 2.30 -14.43
N ASN A 175 -11.85 1.05 -14.91
CA ASN A 175 -12.98 0.37 -15.56
C ASN A 175 -14.19 0.24 -14.61
N ALA A 176 -13.95 -0.01 -13.31
CA ALA A 176 -15.02 -0.07 -12.33
C ALA A 176 -15.65 1.32 -12.06
N VAL A 177 -14.88 2.41 -12.18
CA VAL A 177 -15.38 3.78 -12.11
C VAL A 177 -16.29 4.06 -13.31
N GLU A 178 -15.84 3.78 -14.53
CA GLU A 178 -16.61 4.00 -15.76
C GLU A 178 -17.92 3.20 -15.75
N GLY A 179 -17.85 1.90 -15.43
CA GLY A 179 -19.03 1.04 -15.43
C GLY A 179 -20.09 1.37 -14.37
N ARG A 180 -19.73 2.07 -13.29
CA ARG A 180 -20.65 2.40 -12.19
C ARG A 180 -21.10 3.86 -12.17
N ALA A 181 -20.21 4.77 -12.54
CA ALA A 181 -20.42 6.22 -12.43
C ALA A 181 -20.52 6.92 -13.80
N GLY A 182 -20.27 6.23 -14.91
CA GLY A 182 -20.34 6.80 -16.26
C GLY A 182 -19.23 7.81 -16.58
N VAL A 183 -18.16 7.84 -15.77
CA VAL A 183 -17.00 8.73 -15.96
C VAL A 183 -16.04 8.09 -16.95
N ARG A 184 -15.76 8.76 -18.08
CA ARG A 184 -14.77 8.28 -19.06
C ARG A 184 -13.39 8.28 -18.42
N ASN A 185 -12.58 7.26 -18.67
CA ASN A 185 -11.23 7.17 -18.12
C ASN A 185 -10.15 7.03 -19.20
N HIS A 186 -8.96 7.52 -18.86
CA HIS A 186 -7.76 7.30 -19.66
C HIS A 186 -6.55 7.01 -18.75
N LEU A 187 -5.78 5.98 -19.08
CA LEU A 187 -4.56 5.61 -18.37
C LEU A 187 -3.37 5.70 -19.34
N VAL A 188 -2.39 6.52 -19.00
CA VAL A 188 -1.13 6.68 -19.74
C VAL A 188 0.03 6.24 -18.87
N ILE A 189 0.88 5.38 -19.41
CA ILE A 189 2.08 4.89 -18.72
C ILE A 189 3.29 5.25 -19.57
N GLU A 190 4.23 5.95 -18.95
CA GLU A 190 5.47 6.38 -19.59
C GLU A 190 6.67 5.72 -18.90
N GLY A 191 7.46 4.97 -19.69
CA GLY A 191 8.65 4.25 -19.22
C GLY A 191 8.37 2.82 -18.73
N THR A 192 9.43 2.14 -18.31
CA THR A 192 9.34 0.83 -17.65
C THR A 192 9.36 1.07 -16.15
N LEU A 193 8.29 0.66 -15.46
CA LEU A 193 8.17 0.81 -14.01
C LEU A 193 8.96 -0.29 -13.30
N GLU A 194 10.10 0.06 -12.73
CA GLU A 194 10.87 -0.80 -11.83
C GLU A 194 10.73 -0.31 -10.40
N ILE A 195 9.68 -0.79 -9.73
CA ILE A 195 9.24 -0.29 -8.43
C ILE A 195 8.97 -1.44 -7.46
N SER A 196 9.22 -1.24 -6.17
CA SER A 196 8.99 -2.28 -5.16
C SER A 196 7.50 -2.48 -4.89
N ASN A 197 7.11 -3.67 -4.43
CA ASN A 197 5.71 -3.97 -4.06
C ASN A 197 5.15 -3.02 -3.00
N GLU A 198 5.99 -2.45 -2.14
CA GLU A 198 5.58 -1.47 -1.14
C GLU A 198 5.19 -0.14 -1.80
N VAL A 199 5.98 0.33 -2.76
CA VAL A 199 5.69 1.54 -3.55
C VAL A 199 4.46 1.33 -4.44
N GLU A 200 4.30 0.14 -5.04
CA GLU A 200 3.09 -0.22 -5.77
C GLU A 200 1.83 -0.09 -4.91
N LYS A 201 1.88 -0.57 -3.66
CA LYS A 201 0.78 -0.48 -2.69
C LYS A 201 0.42 0.96 -2.38
N GLU A 202 1.40 1.79 -2.09
CA GLU A 202 1.11 3.18 -1.73
C GLU A 202 0.59 4.00 -2.91
N LEU A 203 1.18 3.86 -4.10
CA LEU A 203 0.67 4.51 -5.30
C LEU A 203 -0.77 4.07 -5.61
N TYR A 204 -1.07 2.78 -5.42
CA TYR A 204 -2.43 2.29 -5.60
C TYR A 204 -3.40 2.84 -4.54
N HIS A 205 -2.99 2.97 -3.28
CA HIS A 205 -3.81 3.58 -2.23
C HIS A 205 -4.13 5.05 -2.52
N VAL A 206 -3.12 5.84 -2.89
CA VAL A 206 -3.30 7.24 -3.31
C VAL A 206 -4.25 7.33 -4.50
N ALA A 207 -4.06 6.48 -5.52
CA ALA A 207 -4.94 6.47 -6.68
C ALA A 207 -6.38 6.10 -6.34
N GLN A 208 -6.59 5.12 -5.45
CA GLN A 208 -7.93 4.75 -5.02
C GLN A 208 -8.67 5.88 -4.32
N GLU A 209 -7.98 6.61 -3.46
CA GLU A 209 -8.58 7.73 -2.72
C GLU A 209 -8.86 8.91 -3.63
N ALA A 210 -7.92 9.26 -4.52
CA ALA A 210 -8.14 10.30 -5.52
C ALA A 210 -9.35 9.98 -6.43
N LEU A 211 -9.43 8.76 -6.95
CA LEU A 211 -10.58 8.33 -7.78
C LEU A 211 -11.89 8.28 -7.00
N ASN A 212 -11.85 7.93 -5.71
CA ASN A 212 -13.03 8.02 -4.85
C ASN A 212 -13.49 9.47 -4.68
N ASN A 213 -12.55 10.40 -4.50
CA ASN A 213 -12.85 11.82 -4.37
C ASN A 213 -13.46 12.38 -5.66
N THR A 214 -12.92 12.01 -6.82
CA THR A 214 -13.51 12.37 -8.11
C THR A 214 -14.97 11.90 -8.22
N ILE A 215 -15.27 10.66 -7.85
CA ILE A 215 -16.63 10.10 -7.93
C ILE A 215 -17.58 10.78 -6.93
N LYS A 216 -17.12 11.01 -5.69
CA LYS A 216 -17.98 11.49 -4.60
C LYS A 216 -18.19 13.01 -4.61
N HIS A 217 -17.20 13.76 -5.07
CA HIS A 217 -17.13 15.20 -4.81
C HIS A 217 -17.01 16.04 -6.09
N ALA A 218 -16.36 15.53 -7.14
CA ALA A 218 -16.03 16.36 -8.29
C ALA A 218 -17.15 16.45 -9.34
N ASN A 219 -18.15 15.55 -9.34
CA ASN A 219 -19.16 15.48 -10.42
C ASN A 219 -18.52 15.49 -11.84
N ALA A 220 -17.34 14.87 -11.95
CA ALA A 220 -16.54 14.84 -13.17
C ALA A 220 -17.17 13.91 -14.22
N SER A 221 -16.96 14.23 -15.50
CA SER A 221 -17.35 13.38 -16.63
C SER A 221 -16.16 12.64 -17.25
N GLU A 222 -14.94 13.02 -16.88
CA GLU A 222 -13.70 12.42 -17.36
C GLU A 222 -12.60 12.47 -16.28
N VAL A 223 -11.81 11.40 -16.22
CA VAL A 223 -10.59 11.32 -15.40
C VAL A 223 -9.42 10.76 -16.19
N ARG A 224 -8.25 11.36 -16.04
CA ARG A 224 -7.00 10.96 -16.71
C ARG A 224 -5.95 10.64 -15.65
N VAL A 225 -5.34 9.48 -15.77
CA VAL A 225 -4.29 8.98 -14.88
C VAL A 225 -3.01 8.83 -15.68
N PHE A 226 -1.95 9.48 -15.20
CA PHE A 226 -0.60 9.40 -15.76
C PHE A 226 0.31 8.78 -14.72
N LEU A 227 1.07 7.76 -15.14
CA LEU A 227 2.09 7.14 -14.31
C LEU A 227 3.39 7.12 -15.08
N ARG A 228 4.42 7.80 -14.54
CA ARG A 228 5.73 7.90 -15.18
C ARG A 228 6.84 7.62 -14.20
N GLN A 229 7.88 6.93 -14.68
CA GLN A 229 9.18 6.90 -14.02
C GLN A 229 10.19 7.72 -14.83
N ASP A 230 10.84 8.69 -14.19
CA ASP A 230 11.90 9.47 -14.84
C ASP A 230 13.24 8.71 -14.87
N THR A 231 14.23 9.27 -15.57
CA THR A 231 15.58 8.68 -15.69
C THR A 231 16.37 8.66 -14.38
N SER A 232 15.92 9.41 -13.37
CA SER A 232 16.50 9.45 -12.01
C SER A 232 15.77 8.50 -11.06
N SER A 233 14.91 7.62 -11.60
CA SER A 233 14.07 6.67 -10.86
C SER A 233 13.01 7.29 -9.96
N ASN A 234 12.65 8.56 -10.14
CA ASN A 234 11.49 9.15 -9.46
C ASN A 234 10.21 8.70 -10.16
N ILE A 235 9.20 8.38 -9.36
CA ILE A 235 7.90 7.95 -9.86
C ILE A 235 6.90 9.08 -9.63
N THR A 236 6.17 9.44 -10.67
CA THR A 236 5.11 10.46 -10.60
C THR A 236 3.80 9.84 -11.02
N LEU A 237 2.82 9.89 -10.10
CA LEU A 237 1.42 9.57 -10.36
C LEU A 237 0.64 10.88 -10.40
N THR A 238 -0.02 11.15 -11.53
CA THR A 238 -0.85 12.34 -11.72
C THR A 238 -2.26 11.90 -12.06
N ILE A 239 -3.24 12.43 -11.32
CA ILE A 239 -4.67 12.14 -11.54
C ILE A 239 -5.37 13.47 -11.76
N ILE A 240 -6.02 13.61 -12.92
CA ILE A 240 -6.67 14.83 -13.35
C ILE A 240 -8.11 14.50 -13.69
N ASP A 241 -9.06 15.13 -13.01
CA ASP A 241 -10.46 15.09 -13.40
C ASP A 241 -10.96 16.45 -13.90
N ASN A 242 -12.08 16.45 -14.62
CA ASN A 242 -12.70 17.67 -15.16
C ASN A 242 -13.90 18.14 -14.34
N GLY A 243 -13.96 17.77 -13.06
CA GLY A 243 -15.04 18.10 -12.17
C GLY A 243 -14.92 19.47 -11.51
N VAL A 244 -15.77 19.71 -10.52
CA VAL A 244 -15.68 20.87 -9.63
C VAL A 244 -14.58 20.63 -8.59
N GLY A 245 -13.58 21.53 -8.58
CA GLY A 245 -12.49 21.50 -7.62
C GLY A 245 -12.92 21.84 -6.19
N PHE A 246 -11.95 21.93 -5.29
CA PHE A 246 -12.15 22.32 -3.90
C PHE A 246 -11.21 23.47 -3.52
N ASP A 247 -11.62 24.27 -2.54
CA ASP A 247 -10.81 25.35 -1.99
C ASP A 247 -9.89 24.81 -0.88
N LEU A 248 -8.58 24.98 -1.06
CA LEU A 248 -7.55 24.49 -0.15
C LEU A 248 -7.65 25.12 1.26
N GLU A 249 -8.11 26.38 1.36
CA GLU A 249 -8.23 27.07 2.65
C GLU A 249 -9.37 26.50 3.50
N THR A 250 -10.47 26.06 2.87
CA THR A 250 -11.63 25.47 3.59
C THR A 250 -11.53 23.96 3.79
N ALA A 251 -10.72 23.26 2.99
CA ALA A 251 -10.52 21.81 3.10
C ALA A 251 -9.66 21.40 4.30
N ALA A 252 -8.68 22.24 4.69
CA ALA A 252 -7.82 21.99 5.85
C ALA A 252 -8.59 21.95 7.19
N GLU A 253 -9.72 22.67 7.29
CA GLU A 253 -10.56 22.71 8.50
C GLU A 253 -11.56 21.55 8.60
N ARG A 254 -11.81 20.81 7.50
CA ARG A 254 -12.91 19.81 7.43
C ARG A 254 -12.48 18.36 7.22
N SER A 255 -11.22 18.06 6.92
CA SER A 255 -10.81 16.71 6.50
C SER A 255 -9.73 16.08 7.39
N GLY A 256 -10.03 14.90 7.93
CA GLY A 256 -9.06 14.04 8.60
C GLY A 256 -8.08 13.39 7.62
N LEU A 257 -6.79 13.41 7.98
CA LEU A 257 -5.62 12.63 7.53
C LEU A 257 -5.36 12.37 6.01
N GLY A 258 -6.32 12.55 5.10
CA GLY A 258 -6.20 12.17 3.68
C GLY A 258 -5.55 13.21 2.76
N LEU A 259 -5.40 14.46 3.21
CA LEU A 259 -4.87 15.57 2.38
C LEU A 259 -3.45 16.01 2.77
N THR A 260 -2.89 15.53 3.88
CA THR A 260 -1.61 16.03 4.40
C THR A 260 -0.36 15.47 3.69
N SER A 261 -0.51 14.54 2.73
CA SER A 261 0.61 13.91 2.02
C SER A 261 0.59 14.11 0.49
N THR A 262 -0.23 15.02 -0.04
CA THR A 262 -0.28 15.31 -1.48
C THR A 262 0.03 16.79 -1.74
N GLU A 263 1.20 17.08 -2.30
CA GLU A 263 1.46 18.40 -2.91
C GLU A 263 0.68 18.47 -4.24
N ALA A 264 -0.48 19.10 -4.21
CA ALA A 264 -1.27 19.37 -5.40
C ALA A 264 -0.75 20.63 -6.10
N ASN A 265 -0.04 20.47 -7.21
CA ASN A 265 0.17 21.57 -8.16
C ASN A 265 -1.04 21.62 -9.11
N ILE A 266 -1.86 22.64 -8.94
CA ILE A 266 -2.98 22.97 -9.84
C ILE A 266 -2.40 23.59 -11.12
N PHE A 267 -2.74 23.02 -12.28
CA PHE A 267 -2.65 23.69 -13.59
C PHE A 267 -4.06 23.87 -14.15
#